data_AF-A0A6P4F6L9-F1
#
_entry.id   AF-A0A6P4F6L9-F1
#
_cell.length_a   1.000
_cell.length_b   1.000
_cell.length_c   1.000
_cell.angle_alpha   90.00
_cell.angle_beta   90.00
_cell.angle_gamma   90.00
#
_symmetry.space_group_name_H-M   'P 1'
#
loop_
_entity.id
_entity.type
_entity.pdbx_description
1 polymer ?
#
loop_
_entity_poly.entity_id
_entity_poly.type
_entity_poly.pdbx_seq_one_letter_code
_entity_poly.pdbx_strand_id
1 'polypeptide(L)'
;MFKLSELVRWLGLTEFEILVNLCGLLVFTITLAVKLHLQASAGPGGILPEAMCDWFTVFSPLFFIDICNAYFCVIVGIRMYLDSNNKRKALHRFMWSTYFLVLIAIFKYLLCLKLSSKTGLEYSEVFSPIFVLLQLVAVRACQLPNSI
;
A
#
# COMPACT_ATOMS: atom_id res chain seq x y z
N MET A 1 21.45 8.23 9.06
CA MET A 1 20.19 7.74 9.64
C MET A 1 19.08 8.64 9.10
N PHE A 2 18.26 8.15 8.16
CA PHE A 2 17.20 8.93 7.54
C PHE A 2 16.21 9.39 8.62
N LYS A 3 15.90 10.70 8.67
CA LYS A 3 14.88 11.18 9.62
C LYS A 3 13.50 10.81 9.08
N LEU A 4 12.59 10.38 9.96
CA LEU A 4 11.20 10.09 9.61
C LEU A 4 10.54 11.29 8.91
N SER A 5 10.94 12.51 9.26
CA SER A 5 10.51 13.75 8.62
C SER A 5 10.94 13.87 7.14
N GLU A 6 12.08 13.31 6.73
CA GLU A 6 12.48 13.27 5.33
C GLU A 6 11.63 12.28 4.54
N LEU A 7 11.37 11.10 5.11
CA LEU A 7 10.51 10.08 4.50
C LEU A 7 9.07 10.59 4.32
N VAL A 8 8.52 11.23 5.35
CA VAL A 8 7.23 11.93 5.33
C VAL A 8 7.22 13.04 4.26
N ARG A 9 8.33 13.78 4.10
CA ARG A 9 8.47 14.82 3.07
C ARG A 9 8.56 14.23 1.65
N TRP A 10 9.15 13.06 1.49
CA TRP A 10 9.36 12.39 0.19
C TRP A 10 8.12 11.65 -0.29
N LEU A 11 7.46 10.90 0.59
CA LEU A 11 6.21 10.19 0.28
C LEU A 11 5.00 11.11 0.32
N GLY A 12 5.09 12.26 1.00
CA GLY A 12 3.97 13.17 1.20
C GLY A 12 2.92 12.63 2.18
N LEU A 13 3.14 11.44 2.74
CA LEU A 13 2.31 10.74 3.73
C LEU A 13 2.54 11.31 5.13
N THR A 14 1.47 11.41 5.89
CA THR A 14 1.48 11.77 7.31
C THR A 14 2.06 10.67 8.17
N GLU A 15 2.60 11.03 9.33
CA GLU A 15 3.07 10.07 10.34
C GLU A 15 1.97 9.09 10.77
N PHE A 16 0.72 9.55 10.75
CA PHE A 16 -0.46 8.73 11.02
C PHE A 16 -0.68 7.65 9.96
N GLU A 17 -0.56 7.97 8.67
CA GLU A 17 -0.67 6.98 7.59
C GLU A 17 0.42 5.91 7.69
N ILE A 18 1.63 6.27 8.13
CA ILE A 18 2.71 5.30 8.38
C ILE A 18 2.35 4.37 9.54
N LEU A 19 1.80 4.91 10.63
CA LEU A 19 1.37 4.11 11.79
C LEU A 19 0.24 3.14 11.42
N VAL A 20 -0.76 3.62 10.68
CA VAL A 20 -1.90 2.80 10.23
C VAL A 20 -1.42 1.69 9.29
N ASN A 21 -0.49 2.00 8.37
CA ASN A 21 0.14 0.99 7.53
C ASN A 21 0.94 -0.04 8.33
N LEU A 22 1.67 0.38 9.36
CA LEU A 22 2.42 -0.52 10.24
C LEU A 22 1.50 -1.47 11.01
N CYS A 23 0.40 -0.95 11.57
CA CYS A 23 -0.64 -1.76 12.19
C CYS A 23 -1.25 -2.76 11.21
N GLY A 24 -1.55 -2.33 9.98
CA GLY A 24 -2.04 -3.21 8.91
C GLY A 24 -1.08 -4.35 8.58
N LEU A 25 0.21 -4.02 8.45
CA LEU A 25 1.26 -5.00 8.16
C LEU A 25 1.44 -6.01 9.30
N LEU A 26 1.33 -5.57 10.57
CA LEU A 26 1.34 -6.46 11.73
C LEU A 26 0.17 -7.45 11.69
N VAL A 27 -1.06 -6.95 11.50
CA VAL A 27 -2.25 -7.81 11.42
C VAL A 27 -2.11 -8.82 10.29
N PHE A 28 -1.68 -8.37 9.12
CA PHE A 28 -1.41 -9.27 7.98
C PHE A 28 -0.36 -10.31 8.26
N THR A 29 0.75 -9.94 8.91
CA THR A 29 1.82 -10.88 9.25
C THR A 29 1.29 -11.95 10.20
N ILE A 30 0.45 -11.58 11.17
CA ILE A 30 -0.22 -12.52 12.07
C ILE A 30 -1.18 -13.42 11.28
N THR A 31 -2.06 -12.87 10.44
CA THR A 31 -3.00 -13.66 9.62
C THR A 31 -2.27 -14.64 8.69
N LEU A 32 -1.18 -14.20 8.06
CA LEU A 32 -0.35 -15.02 7.19
C LEU A 32 0.36 -16.14 7.98
N ALA A 33 0.94 -15.81 9.14
CA ALA A 33 1.60 -16.79 10.00
C ALA A 33 0.61 -17.86 10.48
N VAL A 34 -0.61 -17.46 10.87
CA VAL A 34 -1.67 -18.41 11.26
C VAL A 34 -2.04 -19.32 10.09
N LYS A 35 -2.24 -18.78 8.88
CA LYS A 35 -2.53 -19.60 7.69
C LYS A 35 -1.42 -20.62 7.42
N LEU A 36 -0.16 -20.20 7.44
CA LEU A 36 0.99 -21.08 7.18
C LEU A 36 1.14 -22.17 8.23
N HIS A 37 0.95 -21.81 9.51
CA HIS A 37 1.01 -22.76 10.61
C HIS A 37 -0.12 -23.79 10.54
N LEU A 38 -1.35 -23.35 10.22
CA LEU A 38 -2.49 -24.25 10.10
C LEU A 38 -2.33 -25.21 8.91
N GLN A 39 -1.81 -24.73 7.77
CA GLN A 39 -1.50 -25.58 6.62
C GLN A 39 -0.41 -26.62 6.94
N ALA A 40 0.60 -26.25 7.73
CA ALA A 40 1.66 -27.16 8.16
C ALA A 40 1.15 -28.23 9.12
N SER A 41 0.28 -27.86 10.07
CA SER A 41 -0.23 -28.76 11.12
C SER A 41 -1.37 -29.68 10.67
N ALA A 42 -2.16 -29.27 9.68
CA ALA A 42 -3.36 -30.00 9.26
C ALA A 42 -3.10 -31.05 8.15
N GLY A 43 -1.90 -31.09 7.57
CA GLY A 43 -1.56 -32.00 6.47
C GLY A 43 -2.38 -31.75 5.18
N PRO A 44 -2.18 -32.55 4.11
CA PRO A 44 -2.79 -32.32 2.79
C PRO A 44 -4.33 -32.43 2.71
N GLY A 45 -5.02 -32.67 3.82
CA GLY A 45 -6.47 -32.90 3.89
C GLY A 45 -7.14 -32.32 5.13
N GLY A 46 -6.44 -31.46 5.87
CA GLY A 46 -7.00 -30.78 7.02
C GLY A 46 -8.03 -29.72 6.60
N ILE A 47 -9.20 -29.75 7.25
CA ILE A 47 -10.28 -28.78 7.09
C ILE A 47 -9.81 -27.39 7.54
N LEU A 48 -9.13 -26.67 6.65
CA LEU A 48 -9.01 -25.22 6.79
C LEU A 48 -10.43 -24.65 6.63
N PRO A 49 -10.85 -23.69 7.47
CA PRO A 49 -12.06 -22.93 7.19
C PRO A 49 -11.96 -22.40 5.76
N GLU A 50 -12.96 -22.62 4.90
CA GLU A 50 -12.91 -22.19 3.48
C GLU A 50 -12.51 -20.72 3.34
N ALA A 51 -12.85 -19.90 4.34
CA ALA A 51 -12.47 -18.50 4.47
C ALA A 51 -10.94 -18.26 4.47
N MET A 52 -10.12 -19.15 5.02
CA MET A 52 -8.64 -19.02 5.03
C MET A 52 -7.95 -19.65 3.83
N CYS A 53 -8.67 -20.45 3.03
CA CYS A 53 -8.14 -20.98 1.78
C CYS A 53 -7.91 -19.86 0.76
N ASP A 54 -8.83 -18.88 0.70
CA ASP A 54 -8.73 -17.81 -0.27
C ASP A 54 -7.69 -16.75 0.13
N TRP A 55 -6.82 -16.41 -0.82
CA TRP A 55 -5.75 -15.45 -0.60
C TRP A 55 -6.30 -14.03 -0.37
N PHE A 56 -7.47 -13.71 -0.90
CA PHE A 56 -8.12 -12.42 -0.67
C PHE A 56 -8.44 -12.18 0.81
N THR A 57 -8.83 -13.21 1.56
CA THR A 57 -9.10 -13.06 3.00
C THR A 57 -7.84 -12.74 3.80
N VAL A 58 -6.71 -13.36 3.44
CA VAL A 58 -5.41 -13.10 4.08
C VAL A 58 -4.96 -11.66 3.81
N PHE A 59 -5.19 -11.16 2.60
CA PHE A 59 -4.84 -9.80 2.20
C PHE A 59 -5.90 -8.75 2.59
N SER A 60 -7.09 -9.14 3.04
CA SER A 60 -8.16 -8.25 3.50
C SER A 60 -7.71 -7.16 4.48
N PRO A 61 -6.92 -7.43 5.54
CA PRO A 61 -6.44 -6.36 6.43
C PRO A 61 -5.59 -5.32 5.70
N LEU A 62 -4.80 -5.69 4.68
CA LEU A 62 -4.05 -4.74 3.87
C LEU A 62 -4.97 -3.84 3.05
N PHE A 63 -6.00 -4.41 2.42
CA PHE A 63 -6.96 -3.65 1.62
C PHE A 63 -7.79 -2.69 2.46
N PHE A 64 -8.21 -3.11 3.65
CA PHE A 64 -8.93 -2.24 4.57
C PHE A 64 -8.10 -1.01 4.94
N ILE A 65 -6.82 -1.21 5.20
CA ILE A 65 -5.87 -0.15 5.54
C ILE A 65 -5.61 0.78 4.35
N ASP A 66 -5.53 0.25 3.13
CA ASP A 66 -5.43 1.09 1.91
C ASP A 66 -6.67 1.99 1.75
N ILE A 67 -7.88 1.47 2.05
CA ILE A 67 -9.11 2.25 2.00
C ILE A 67 -9.09 3.35 3.07
N CYS A 68 -8.66 3.03 4.30
CA CYS A 68 -8.50 4.02 5.36
C CYS A 68 -7.52 5.13 4.96
N ASN A 69 -6.38 4.78 4.35
CA ASN A 69 -5.40 5.75 3.86
C ASN A 69 -5.96 6.59 2.71
N ALA A 70 -6.70 5.98 1.77
CA ALA A 70 -7.35 6.72 0.69
C ALA A 70 -8.39 7.72 1.23
N TYR A 71 -9.19 7.32 2.22
CA TYR A 71 -10.15 8.19 2.89
C TYR A 71 -9.46 9.39 3.57
N PHE A 72 -8.39 9.13 4.31
CA PHE A 72 -7.60 10.18 4.95
C PHE A 72 -6.98 11.14 3.93
N CYS A 73 -6.40 10.60 2.85
CA CYS A 73 -5.84 11.37 1.75
C CYS A 73 -6.89 12.34 1.16
N VAL A 74 -8.13 11.86 0.93
CA VAL A 74 -9.24 12.67 0.42
C VAL A 74 -9.60 13.80 1.39
N ILE A 75 -9.71 13.53 2.69
CA ILE A 75 -10.01 14.55 3.70
C ILE A 75 -8.93 15.64 3.72
N VAL A 76 -7.66 15.25 3.74
CA VAL A 76 -6.53 16.20 3.72
C VAL A 76 -6.53 17.00 2.42
N GLY A 77 -6.82 16.35 1.29
CA GLY A 77 -6.98 16.99 -0.02
C GLY A 77 -8.06 18.08 0.00
N ILE A 78 -9.24 17.79 0.56
CA ILE A 78 -10.35 18.75 0.68
C ILE A 78 -9.97 19.92 1.59
N ARG A 79 -9.36 19.66 2.76
CA ARG A 79 -8.91 20.74 3.67
C ARG A 79 -7.88 21.65 3.00
N MET A 80 -6.88 21.08 2.33
CA MET A 80 -5.89 21.89 1.61
C MET A 80 -6.49 22.66 0.43
N TYR A 81 -7.54 22.13 -0.21
CA TYR A 81 -8.23 22.82 -1.31
C TYR A 81 -9.03 24.05 -0.82
N LEU A 82 -9.65 23.95 0.35
CA LEU A 82 -10.40 25.06 0.98
C LEU A 82 -9.47 26.14 1.57
N ASP A 83 -8.33 25.75 2.12
CA ASP A 83 -7.40 26.64 2.84
C ASP A 83 -6.41 27.39 1.92
N SER A 84 -6.09 26.84 0.74
CA SER A 84 -5.00 27.39 -0.09
C SER A 84 -5.44 28.44 -1.11
N ASN A 85 -4.86 29.64 -1.01
CA ASN A 85 -4.83 30.65 -2.09
C ASN A 85 -4.07 30.14 -3.36
N ASN A 86 -3.37 28.98 -3.26
CA ASN A 86 -2.61 28.32 -4.33
C ASN A 86 -3.13 26.89 -4.62
N LYS A 87 -4.41 26.80 -4.99
CA LYS A 87 -5.16 25.56 -5.29
C LYS A 87 -4.42 24.52 -6.14
N ARG A 88 -3.57 24.96 -7.10
CA ARG A 88 -2.81 24.06 -7.99
C ARG A 88 -1.75 23.21 -7.29
N LYS A 89 -1.03 23.76 -6.30
CA LYS A 89 0.02 23.02 -5.59
C LYS A 89 -0.57 21.95 -4.67
N ALA A 90 -1.68 22.26 -4.01
CA ALA A 90 -2.43 21.32 -3.19
C ALA A 90 -2.99 20.17 -4.02
N LEU A 91 -3.64 20.46 -5.16
CA LEU A 91 -4.15 19.44 -6.09
C LEU A 91 -3.04 18.53 -6.61
N HIS A 92 -1.88 19.09 -7.01
CA HIS A 92 -0.77 18.28 -7.50
C HIS A 92 -0.23 17.32 -6.42
N ARG A 93 -0.16 17.76 -5.15
CA ARG A 93 0.24 16.90 -4.02
C ARG A 93 -0.78 15.80 -3.77
N PHE A 94 -2.07 16.14 -3.80
CA PHE A 94 -3.16 15.18 -3.61
C PHE A 94 -3.20 14.12 -4.73
N MET A 95 -3.10 14.55 -5.99
CA MET A 95 -3.03 13.65 -7.15
C MET A 95 -1.85 12.70 -7.05
N TRP A 96 -0.69 13.20 -6.64
CA TRP A 96 0.50 12.36 -6.46
C TRP A 96 0.30 11.28 -5.39
N SER A 97 -0.21 11.68 -4.22
CA SER A 97 -0.48 10.74 -3.12
C SER A 97 -1.53 9.69 -3.51
N THR A 98 -2.58 10.11 -4.22
CA THR A 98 -3.62 9.21 -4.72
C THR A 98 -3.05 8.21 -5.73
N TYR A 99 -2.23 8.67 -6.68
CA TYR A 99 -1.61 7.81 -7.67
C TYR A 99 -0.71 6.73 -7.04
N PHE A 100 0.05 7.12 -6.01
CA PHE A 100 0.88 6.20 -5.23
C PHE A 100 0.04 5.12 -4.53
N LEU A 101 -1.06 5.51 -3.87
CA LEU A 101 -1.98 4.57 -3.22
C LEU A 101 -2.62 3.60 -4.22
N VAL A 102 -3.04 4.10 -5.39
CA VAL A 102 -3.65 3.28 -6.45
C VAL A 102 -2.65 2.26 -7.00
N LEU A 103 -1.40 2.65 -7.27
CA LEU A 103 -0.36 1.71 -7.74
C LEU A 103 -0.09 0.60 -6.72
N ILE A 104 -0.04 0.92 -5.43
CA ILE A 104 0.12 -0.07 -4.36
C ILE A 104 -1.09 -1.02 -4.30
N ALA A 105 -2.30 -0.49 -4.41
CA ALA A 105 -3.52 -1.30 -4.41
C ALA A 105 -3.55 -2.26 -5.62
N ILE A 106 -3.17 -1.78 -6.81
CA ILE A 106 -3.06 -2.60 -8.03
C ILE A 106 -2.02 -3.72 -7.82
N PHE A 107 -0.84 -3.40 -7.28
CA PHE A 107 0.17 -4.42 -6.96
C PHE A 107 -0.38 -5.51 -6.03
N LYS A 108 -1.02 -5.12 -4.92
CA LYS A 108 -1.61 -6.05 -3.95
C LYS A 108 -2.68 -6.94 -4.60
N TYR A 109 -3.51 -6.36 -5.46
CA TYR A 109 -4.53 -7.09 -6.20
C TYR A 109 -3.93 -8.11 -7.18
N LEU A 110 -2.95 -7.69 -8.00
CA LEU A 110 -2.25 -8.59 -8.93
C LEU A 110 -1.55 -9.74 -8.20
N LEU A 111 -0.97 -9.44 -7.03
CA LEU A 111 -0.32 -10.44 -6.19
C LEU A 111 -1.33 -11.45 -5.62
N CYS A 112 -2.52 -11.01 -5.19
CA CYS A 112 -3.61 -11.91 -4.78
C CYS A 112 -4.05 -12.81 -5.94
N LEU A 113 -4.19 -12.24 -7.14
CA LEU A 113 -4.62 -12.98 -8.32
C LEU A 113 -3.61 -14.08 -8.72
N LYS A 114 -2.32 -13.75 -8.66
CA LYS A 114 -1.21 -14.69 -8.88
C LYS A 114 -1.20 -15.80 -7.83
N LEU A 115 -1.37 -15.47 -6.55
CA LEU A 115 -1.37 -16.45 -5.45
C LEU A 115 -2.60 -17.37 -5.49
N SER A 116 -3.76 -16.85 -5.92
CA SER A 116 -4.98 -17.64 -6.13
C SER A 116 -4.89 -18.57 -7.35
N SER A 117 -3.78 -18.55 -8.09
CA SER A 117 -3.54 -19.33 -9.32
C SER A 117 -4.64 -19.17 -10.37
N LYS A 118 -5.44 -18.09 -10.27
CA LYS A 118 -6.57 -17.80 -11.15
C LYS A 118 -6.10 -17.25 -12.51
N THR A 119 -4.84 -16.82 -12.63
CA THR A 119 -4.26 -16.34 -13.88
C THR A 119 -2.80 -16.79 -14.06
N GLY A 120 -2.42 -17.05 -15.31
CA GLY A 120 -1.05 -17.39 -15.72
C GLY A 120 -0.08 -16.21 -15.80
N LEU A 121 -0.33 -15.13 -15.04
CA LEU A 121 0.49 -13.91 -15.07
C LEU A 121 1.93 -14.20 -14.68
N GLU A 122 2.89 -13.65 -15.40
CA GLU A 122 4.30 -13.77 -15.03
C GLU A 122 4.63 -12.90 -13.80
N TYR A 123 5.63 -13.30 -13.01
CA TYR A 123 6.06 -12.48 -11.86
C TYR A 123 6.48 -11.07 -12.30
N SER A 124 7.01 -10.92 -13.52
CA SER A 124 7.39 -9.61 -14.08
C SER A 124 6.19 -8.65 -14.19
N GLU A 125 5.04 -9.15 -14.63
CA GLU A 125 3.81 -8.35 -14.75
C GLU A 125 3.26 -7.92 -13.38
N VAL A 126 3.32 -8.82 -12.40
CA VAL A 126 2.87 -8.55 -11.03
C VAL A 126 3.73 -7.46 -10.37
N PHE A 127 5.05 -7.45 -10.60
CA PHE A 127 5.97 -6.47 -10.01
C PHE A 127 6.06 -5.14 -10.77
N SER A 128 5.51 -5.06 -12.00
CA SER A 128 5.53 -3.85 -12.83
C SER A 128 5.08 -2.56 -12.11
N PRO A 129 3.98 -2.54 -11.33
CA PRO A 129 3.55 -1.33 -10.62
C PRO A 129 4.57 -0.83 -9.58
N ILE A 130 5.33 -1.74 -8.95
CA ILE A 130 6.38 -1.37 -7.99
C ILE A 130 7.55 -0.70 -8.69
N PHE A 131 7.96 -1.20 -9.87
CA PHE A 131 9.04 -0.58 -10.63
C PHE A 131 8.70 0.84 -11.04
N VAL A 132 7.48 1.08 -11.52
CA VAL A 132 6.97 2.42 -11.84
C VAL A 132 6.99 3.32 -10.60
N LEU A 133 6.55 2.79 -9.47
CA LEU A 133 6.50 3.52 -8.20
C LEU A 133 7.91 3.89 -7.68
N LEU A 134 8.89 2.99 -7.80
CA LEU A 134 10.30 3.28 -7.48
C LEU A 134 10.89 4.36 -8.38
N GLN A 135 10.61 4.33 -9.69
CA GLN A 135 11.07 5.38 -10.61
C GLN A 135 10.47 6.74 -10.26
N LEU A 136 9.19 6.80 -9.88
CA LEU A 136 8.53 8.04 -9.48
C LEU A 136 9.12 8.63 -8.19
N VAL A 137 9.44 7.77 -7.22
CA VAL A 137 10.13 8.19 -5.99
C VAL A 137 11.54 8.70 -6.31
N ALA A 138 12.29 8.02 -7.19
CA ALA A 138 13.62 8.46 -7.61
C ALA A 138 13.59 9.84 -8.29
N VAL A 139 12.66 10.06 -9.22
CA VAL A 139 12.49 11.37 -9.88
C VAL A 139 12.16 12.47 -8.87
N ARG A 140 11.28 12.20 -7.90
CA ARG A 140 10.96 13.15 -6.82
C ARG A 140 12.16 13.46 -5.93
N ALA A 141 12.94 12.44 -5.57
CA ALA A 141 14.14 12.61 -4.77
C ALA A 141 15.16 13.53 -5.48
N CYS A 142 15.25 13.45 -6.81
CA CYS A 142 16.10 14.35 -7.60
C CYS A 142 15.51 15.77 -7.79
N GLN A 143 14.18 15.93 -7.75
CA GLN A 143 13.49 17.22 -7.90
C GLN A 143 13.40 18.02 -6.61
N LEU A 144 13.57 17.40 -5.45
CA LEU A 144 13.73 18.11 -4.18
C LEU A 144 15.05 18.88 -4.25
N PRO A 145 15.03 20.23 -4.31
CA PRO A 145 16.28 20.98 -4.25
C PRO A 145 16.94 20.66 -2.91
N ASN A 146 18.26 20.49 -2.93
CA ASN A 146 19.12 20.65 -1.76
C ASN A 146 18.90 22.06 -1.18
N SER A 147 17.80 22.30 -0.47
CA SER A 147 17.71 23.38 0.50
C SER A 147 18.12 22.77 1.84
N ILE A 148 19.43 22.88 2.08
CA ILE A 148 20.06 22.84 3.40
C ILE A 148 19.24 23.71 4.36
#